data_AF-A0A6P0IY19-F1
#
_entry.id   AF-A0A6P0IY19-F1
#
_cell.length_a   1.000
_cell.length_b   1.000
_cell.length_c   1.000
_cell.angle_alpha   90.00
_cell.angle_beta   90.00
_cell.angle_gamma   90.00
#
_symmetry.space_group_name_H-M   'P 1'
#
loop_
_entity.id
_entity.type
_entity.pdbx_description
1 polymer ?
#
loop_
_entity_poly.entity_id
_entity_poly.type
_entity_poly.pdbx_seq_one_letter_code
_entity_poly.pdbx_strand_id
1 'polypeptide(L)'
;MITVVLISPLLNLQTSAASVYEDGEIPDLTSYFFSIFSPDYWQHNLEAQRGWAAKTIVNGLMNSGGWFGFGPEPGALQRGIENSVILSPDEQRHLSWHVELLEDAYWFAFLGYFGIVGLGIFWLILLRLYQTSQSLIKSSSSLEYKSLGVMLCTIIIVSFFYTFVERTFKLRPFSFYFWLLAGLVVNSWSTQQENRE
;
A
#
# COMPACT_ATOMS: atom_id res chain seq x y z
N MET A 1 17.49 8.85 7.93
CA MET A 1 17.97 7.74 7.08
C MET A 1 16.89 7.12 6.18
N ILE A 2 15.60 7.29 6.50
CA ILE A 2 14.45 6.86 5.65
C ILE A 2 14.28 7.77 4.41
N THR A 3 14.66 9.05 4.51
CA THR A 3 14.55 10.05 3.42
C THR A 3 15.43 9.72 2.21
N VAL A 4 16.61 9.13 2.41
CA VAL A 4 17.57 8.86 1.31
C VAL A 4 17.12 7.66 0.45
N VAL A 5 16.43 6.68 1.05
CA VAL A 5 15.98 5.47 0.35
C VAL A 5 14.77 5.75 -0.56
N LEU A 6 13.96 6.77 -0.25
CA LEU A 6 12.81 7.17 -1.05
C LEU A 6 13.15 8.13 -2.19
N ILE A 7 14.15 8.99 -2.00
CA ILE A 7 14.53 10.00 -2.99
C ILE A 7 15.37 9.38 -4.13
N SER A 8 16.21 8.38 -3.84
CA SER A 8 17.12 7.82 -4.86
C SER A 8 16.42 7.14 -6.06
N PRO A 9 15.33 6.37 -5.88
CA PRO A 9 14.57 5.82 -7.01
C PRO A 9 13.83 6.91 -7.81
N LEU A 10 13.30 7.93 -7.13
CA LEU A 10 12.59 9.06 -7.75
C LEU A 10 13.52 9.93 -8.60
N LEU A 11 14.72 10.24 -8.09
CA LEU A 11 15.75 10.98 -8.82
C LEU A 11 16.20 10.22 -10.08
N ASN A 12 16.41 8.90 -9.97
CA ASN A 12 16.79 8.08 -11.13
C ASN A 12 15.69 8.03 -12.20
N LEU A 13 14.41 8.04 -11.80
CA LEU A 13 13.27 8.08 -12.72
C LEU A 13 13.17 9.43 -13.43
N GLN A 14 13.44 10.52 -12.71
CA GLN A 14 13.44 11.89 -13.24
C GLN A 14 14.59 12.11 -14.24
N THR A 15 15.79 11.58 -13.94
CA THR A 15 16.93 11.63 -14.88
C THR A 15 16.70 10.77 -16.13
N SER A 16 16.00 9.64 -16.00
CA SER A 16 15.67 8.78 -17.14
C SER A 16 14.53 9.32 -18.00
N ALA A 17 13.61 10.10 -17.42
CA ALA A 17 12.55 10.78 -18.16
C ALA A 17 13.07 12.04 -18.87
N ALA A 18 14.00 12.77 -18.23
CA ALA A 18 14.62 13.97 -18.79
C ALA A 18 15.49 13.69 -20.02
N SER A 19 16.00 12.47 -20.20
CA SER A 19 16.78 12.09 -21.40
C SER A 19 15.92 11.73 -22.62
N VAL A 20 14.58 11.78 -22.53
CA VAL A 20 13.67 11.27 -23.57
C VAL A 20 12.78 12.37 -24.20
N TYR A 21 12.69 13.57 -23.63
CA TYR A 21 11.77 14.61 -24.11
C TYR A 21 12.43 15.99 -24.23
N GLU A 22 12.54 16.48 -25.46
CA GLU A 22 13.16 17.77 -25.78
C GLU A 22 12.13 18.92 -25.96
N ASP A 23 10.83 18.72 -25.72
CA ASP A 23 9.84 19.76 -26.06
C ASP A 23 8.51 19.76 -25.27
N GLY A 24 8.55 19.54 -23.95
CA GLY A 24 7.36 19.70 -23.10
C GLY A 24 7.74 20.10 -21.68
N GLU A 25 7.02 21.06 -21.09
CA GLU A 25 7.14 21.39 -19.67
C GLU A 25 7.14 20.10 -18.85
N ILE A 26 8.27 19.79 -18.22
CA ILE A 26 8.39 18.65 -17.34
C ILE A 26 7.38 18.89 -16.21
N PRO A 27 6.31 18.07 -16.07
CA PRO A 27 5.44 18.21 -14.92
C PRO A 27 6.32 18.01 -13.69
N ASP A 28 6.39 19.01 -12.83
CA ASP A 28 7.24 18.95 -11.65
C ASP A 28 6.68 17.88 -10.70
N LEU A 29 7.17 16.65 -10.90
CA LEU A 29 6.81 15.46 -10.15
C LEU A 29 7.05 15.66 -8.66
N THR A 30 7.98 16.54 -8.30
CA THR A 30 8.30 16.90 -6.93
C THR A 30 7.18 17.71 -6.30
N SER A 31 6.70 18.77 -6.95
CA SER A 31 5.57 19.54 -6.44
C SER A 31 4.27 18.74 -6.45
N TYR A 32 4.06 17.85 -7.43
CA TYR A 32 2.94 16.91 -7.40
C TYR A 32 3.06 15.89 -6.25
N PHE A 33 4.26 15.39 -5.96
CA PHE A 33 4.49 14.53 -4.80
C PHE A 33 4.36 15.27 -3.46
N PHE A 34 4.68 16.56 -3.39
CA PHE A 34 4.47 17.34 -2.17
C PHE A 34 3.03 17.81 -2.01
N SER A 35 2.26 17.94 -3.10
CA SER A 35 0.85 18.36 -3.03
C SER A 35 -0.02 17.33 -2.30
N ILE A 36 0.29 16.04 -2.36
CA ILE A 36 -0.40 14.99 -1.57
C ILE A 36 -0.15 15.12 -0.05
N PHE A 37 0.83 15.93 0.37
CA PHE A 37 1.06 16.27 1.78
C PHE A 37 0.54 17.65 2.15
N SER A 38 -0.13 18.36 1.23
CA SER A 38 -0.70 19.67 1.53
C SER A 38 -1.91 19.55 2.47
N PRO A 39 -2.13 20.54 3.36
CA PRO A 39 -3.31 20.56 4.23
C PRO A 39 -4.62 20.48 3.45
N ASP A 40 -4.70 21.17 2.31
CA ASP A 40 -5.90 21.19 1.45
C ASP A 40 -6.21 19.81 0.87
N TYR A 41 -5.18 19.07 0.44
CA TYR A 41 -5.33 17.69 -0.02
C TYR A 41 -5.89 16.79 1.09
N TRP A 42 -5.33 16.91 2.30
CA TRP A 42 -5.79 16.10 3.43
C TRP A 42 -7.20 16.47 3.87
N GLN A 43 -7.56 17.76 3.87
CA GLN A 43 -8.92 18.18 4.21
C GLN A 43 -9.92 17.64 3.18
N HIS A 44 -9.62 17.76 1.89
CA HIS A 44 -10.46 17.21 0.83
C HIS A 44 -10.55 15.68 0.88
N ASN A 45 -9.43 14.98 1.10
CA ASN A 45 -9.38 13.51 1.15
C ASN A 45 -10.05 12.95 2.42
N LEU A 46 -9.93 13.64 3.56
CA LEU A 46 -10.62 13.32 4.81
C LEU A 46 -12.14 13.44 4.68
N GLU A 47 -12.61 14.44 3.93
CA GLU A 47 -14.02 14.65 3.61
C GLU A 47 -14.51 13.75 2.47
N ALA A 48 -13.61 13.28 1.61
CA ALA A 48 -13.89 12.30 0.57
C ALA A 48 -14.21 10.91 1.14
N GLN A 49 -14.81 10.07 0.30
CA GLN A 49 -15.31 8.73 0.66
C GLN A 49 -14.28 7.86 1.40
N ARG A 50 -12.99 7.95 1.04
CA ARG A 50 -11.91 7.15 1.64
C ARG A 50 -11.49 7.64 3.02
N GLY A 51 -11.40 8.95 3.23
CA GLY A 51 -11.11 9.53 4.53
C GLY A 51 -12.20 9.23 5.54
N TRP A 52 -13.47 9.34 5.11
CA TRP A 52 -14.61 8.90 5.90
C TRP A 52 -14.52 7.40 6.22
N ALA A 53 -14.28 6.54 5.23
CA ALA A 53 -14.15 5.09 5.44
C ALA A 53 -13.02 4.75 6.44
N ALA A 54 -11.84 5.36 6.29
CA ALA A 54 -10.71 5.18 7.18
C ALA A 54 -11.06 5.59 8.62
N LYS A 55 -11.67 6.76 8.80
CA LYS A 55 -12.11 7.26 10.11
C LYS A 55 -13.14 6.32 10.75
N THR A 56 -14.12 5.88 9.98
CA THR A 56 -15.18 4.97 10.45
C THR A 56 -14.61 3.63 10.89
N ILE A 57 -13.70 3.03 10.10
CA ILE A 57 -13.04 1.77 10.45
C ILE A 57 -12.20 1.92 11.73
N VAL A 58 -11.37 2.96 11.81
CA VAL A 58 -10.52 3.20 12.99
C VAL A 58 -11.38 3.41 14.25
N ASN A 59 -12.42 4.24 14.17
CA ASN A 59 -13.34 4.47 15.28
C ASN A 59 -14.04 3.17 15.71
N GLY A 60 -14.52 2.37 14.75
CA GLY A 60 -15.18 1.10 15.06
C GLY A 60 -14.25 0.12 15.77
N LEU A 61 -12.99 0.00 15.32
CA LEU A 61 -12.02 -0.87 15.97
C LEU A 61 -11.66 -0.40 17.38
N MET A 62 -11.46 0.91 17.56
CA MET A 62 -11.17 1.48 18.87
C MET A 62 -12.32 1.26 19.86
N ASN A 63 -13.57 1.44 19.42
CA ASN A 63 -14.74 1.28 20.28
C ASN A 63 -15.12 -0.17 20.55
N SER A 64 -14.85 -1.08 19.62
CA SER A 64 -15.09 -2.52 19.82
C SER A 64 -14.03 -3.19 20.69
N GLY A 65 -12.87 -2.55 20.90
CA GLY A 65 -11.72 -3.15 21.57
C GLY A 65 -11.12 -4.34 20.81
N GLY A 66 -11.44 -4.48 19.52
CA GLY A 66 -11.08 -5.63 18.69
C GLY A 66 -9.68 -5.51 18.10
N TRP A 67 -8.73 -6.29 18.62
CA TRP A 67 -7.35 -6.34 18.10
C TRP A 67 -7.24 -7.11 16.76
N PHE A 68 -8.20 -7.98 16.48
CA PHE A 68 -8.22 -8.92 15.35
C PHE A 68 -9.16 -8.51 14.22
N GLY A 69 -9.73 -7.30 14.28
CA GLY A 69 -10.68 -6.82 13.29
C GLY A 69 -12.05 -7.47 13.42
N PHE A 70 -12.87 -7.30 12.39
CA PHE A 70 -14.25 -7.77 12.33
C PHE A 70 -14.41 -9.07 11.53
N GLY A 71 -13.31 -9.62 11.00
CA GLY A 71 -13.30 -10.83 10.16
C GLY A 71 -13.34 -10.51 8.66
N PRO A 72 -12.98 -11.47 7.79
CA PRO A 72 -12.71 -11.21 6.36
C PRO A 72 -13.94 -11.02 5.48
N GLU A 73 -15.15 -11.11 6.05
CA GLU A 73 -16.40 -10.99 5.31
C GLU A 73 -16.85 -9.50 5.30
N PRO A 74 -17.21 -8.93 4.14
CA PRO A 74 -17.70 -7.55 4.05
C PRO A 74 -18.90 -7.28 4.97
N GLY A 75 -19.83 -8.24 5.07
CA GLY A 75 -20.98 -8.15 5.98
C GLY A 75 -20.61 -8.23 7.47
N ALA A 76 -19.48 -8.85 7.82
CA ALA A 76 -18.98 -8.85 9.19
C ALA A 76 -18.33 -7.51 9.54
N LEU A 77 -17.59 -6.90 8.61
CA LEU A 77 -17.05 -5.55 8.75
C LEU A 77 -18.17 -4.51 8.95
N GLN A 78 -19.20 -4.54 8.11
CA GLN A 78 -20.34 -3.62 8.24
C GLN A 78 -21.02 -3.75 9.60
N ARG A 79 -21.43 -4.97 9.99
CA ARG A 79 -22.09 -5.22 11.28
C ARG A 79 -21.19 -4.85 12.45
N GLY A 80 -19.88 -5.10 12.34
CA GLY A 80 -18.88 -4.73 13.32
C GLY A 80 -18.86 -3.22 13.56
N ILE A 81 -18.88 -2.43 12.49
CA ILE A 81 -18.94 -0.96 12.54
C ILE A 81 -20.29 -0.49 13.12
N GLU A 82 -21.41 -1.02 12.62
CA GLU A 82 -22.75 -0.64 13.09
C GLU A 82 -22.94 -0.89 14.59
N ASN A 83 -22.32 -1.95 15.13
CA ASN A 83 -22.38 -2.28 16.56
C ASN A 83 -21.38 -1.49 17.42
N SER A 84 -20.40 -0.83 16.82
CA SER A 84 -19.29 -0.17 17.55
C SER A 84 -19.27 1.36 17.39
N VAL A 85 -20.01 1.92 16.44
CA VAL A 85 -20.06 3.36 16.18
C VAL A 85 -21.50 3.84 16.16
N ILE A 86 -21.78 4.92 16.89
CA ILE A 86 -23.06 5.63 16.78
C ILE A 86 -23.01 6.46 15.49
N LEU A 87 -23.61 5.92 14.43
CA LEU A 87 -23.74 6.58 13.13
C LEU A 87 -25.07 7.34 13.05
N SER A 88 -25.07 8.51 12.42
CA SER A 88 -26.30 9.21 12.07
C SER A 88 -27.12 8.42 11.01
N PRO A 89 -28.43 8.67 10.86
CA PRO A 89 -29.25 7.97 9.85
C PRO A 89 -28.72 8.09 8.42
N ASP A 90 -28.13 9.24 8.08
CA ASP A 90 -27.54 9.47 6.76
C ASP A 90 -26.22 8.69 6.59
N GLU A 91 -25.39 8.59 7.64
CA GLU A 91 -24.17 7.78 7.62
C GLU A 91 -24.46 6.27 7.58
N GLN A 92 -25.50 5.80 8.27
CA GLN A 92 -25.96 4.40 8.14
C GLN A 92 -26.41 4.10 6.71
N ARG A 93 -27.17 5.02 6.09
CA ARG A 93 -27.59 4.87 4.70
C ARG A 93 -26.37 4.86 3.78
N HIS A 94 -25.43 5.77 3.97
CA HIS A 94 -24.18 5.84 3.22
C HIS A 94 -23.35 4.55 3.34
N LEU A 95 -23.21 4.02 4.57
CA LEU A 95 -22.54 2.75 4.84
C LEU A 95 -23.22 1.58 4.11
N SER A 96 -24.54 1.45 4.25
CA SER A 96 -25.30 0.34 3.68
C SER A 96 -25.29 0.31 2.15
N TRP A 97 -25.23 1.48 1.51
CA TRP A 97 -25.24 1.59 0.05
C TRP A 97 -23.84 1.41 -0.54
N HIS A 98 -22.80 1.63 0.28
CA HIS A 98 -21.44 1.74 -0.20
C HIS A 98 -20.43 0.99 0.68
N VAL A 99 -20.77 -0.23 1.11
CA VAL A 99 -19.82 -1.13 1.80
C VAL A 99 -18.56 -1.35 0.97
N GLU A 100 -18.66 -1.37 -0.36
CA GLU A 100 -17.53 -1.47 -1.28
C GLU A 100 -16.52 -0.31 -1.12
N LEU A 101 -16.95 0.88 -0.65
CA LEU A 101 -16.03 1.99 -0.36
C LEU A 101 -15.11 1.69 0.82
N LEU A 102 -15.57 0.87 1.78
CA LEU A 102 -14.71 0.41 2.87
C LEU A 102 -13.59 -0.46 2.35
N GLU A 103 -13.84 -1.26 1.30
CA GLU A 103 -12.82 -2.10 0.66
C GLU A 103 -11.79 -1.29 -0.12
N ASP A 104 -12.19 -0.13 -0.63
CA ASP A 104 -11.33 0.74 -1.42
C ASP A 104 -10.30 1.52 -0.58
N ALA A 105 -10.43 1.53 0.75
CA ALA A 105 -9.46 2.10 1.67
C ALA A 105 -8.32 1.13 2.04
N TYR A 106 -7.84 0.33 1.07
CA TYR A 106 -6.85 -0.78 1.16
C TYR A 106 -6.22 -1.08 2.55
N TRP A 107 -5.31 -0.24 3.07
CA TRP A 107 -4.68 -0.45 4.39
C TRP A 107 -5.68 -0.38 5.55
N PHE A 108 -6.59 0.58 5.52
CA PHE A 108 -7.67 0.72 6.49
C PHE A 108 -8.72 -0.37 6.32
N ALA A 109 -9.03 -0.78 5.09
CA ALA A 109 -9.86 -1.95 4.83
C ALA A 109 -9.26 -3.21 5.48
N PHE A 110 -7.97 -3.42 5.26
CA PHE A 110 -7.21 -4.53 5.86
C PHE A 110 -7.19 -4.46 7.39
N LEU A 111 -7.06 -3.24 7.94
CA LEU A 111 -7.17 -2.99 9.38
C LEU A 111 -8.58 -3.33 9.89
N GLY A 112 -9.64 -2.99 9.17
CA GLY A 112 -11.03 -3.35 9.52
C GLY A 112 -11.23 -4.86 9.53
N TYR A 113 -10.72 -5.56 8.51
CA TYR A 113 -10.88 -7.00 8.36
C TYR A 113 -10.06 -7.83 9.35
N PHE A 114 -8.80 -7.47 9.57
CA PHE A 114 -7.84 -8.30 10.32
C PHE A 114 -7.26 -7.62 11.56
N GLY A 115 -7.66 -6.38 11.84
CA GLY A 115 -7.21 -5.63 13.00
C GLY A 115 -5.75 -5.23 12.94
N ILE A 116 -5.27 -4.67 14.05
CA ILE A 116 -3.88 -4.25 14.18
C ILE A 116 -2.92 -5.44 14.16
N VAL A 117 -3.36 -6.60 14.66
CA VAL A 117 -2.55 -7.83 14.67
C VAL A 117 -2.33 -8.34 13.25
N GLY A 118 -3.40 -8.44 12.45
CA GLY A 118 -3.30 -8.85 11.06
C GLY A 118 -2.46 -7.87 10.24
N LEU A 119 -2.67 -6.55 10.43
CA LEU A 119 -1.86 -5.52 9.80
C LEU A 119 -0.37 -5.69 10.15
N GLY A 120 -0.05 -5.91 11.43
CA GLY A 120 1.31 -6.16 11.89
C GLY A 120 1.96 -7.38 11.24
N ILE A 121 1.25 -8.51 11.17
CA ILE A 121 1.73 -9.73 10.49
C ILE A 121 2.01 -9.43 9.01
N PHE A 122 1.09 -8.72 8.34
CA PHE A 122 1.27 -8.39 6.94
C PHE A 122 2.48 -7.48 6.70
N TRP A 123 2.71 -6.49 7.58
CA TRP A 123 3.91 -5.66 7.54
C TRP A 123 5.19 -6.46 7.75
N LEU A 124 5.19 -7.45 8.65
CA LEU A 124 6.32 -8.36 8.83
C LEU A 124 6.58 -9.19 7.56
N ILE A 125 5.54 -9.66 6.87
CA ILE A 125 5.68 -10.35 5.58
C ILE A 125 6.35 -9.42 4.55
N LEU A 126 5.86 -8.19 4.41
CA LEU A 126 6.44 -7.21 3.47
C LEU A 126 7.90 -6.87 3.82
N LEU A 127 8.20 -6.70 5.11
CA LEU A 127 9.56 -6.44 5.58
C LEU A 127 10.50 -7.60 5.24
N ARG A 128 10.06 -8.85 5.45
CA ARG A 128 10.84 -10.05 5.09
C ARG A 128 11.07 -10.11 3.59
N LEU A 129 10.05 -9.91 2.76
CA LEU A 129 10.20 -9.88 1.30
C LEU A 129 11.17 -8.79 0.84
N TYR A 130 11.10 -7.60 1.44
CA TYR A 130 12.02 -6.50 1.14
C TYR A 130 13.47 -6.87 1.51
N GLN A 131 13.69 -7.46 2.69
CA GLN A 131 15.00 -7.91 3.13
C GLN A 131 15.57 -9.02 2.23
N THR A 132 14.74 -9.99 1.82
CA THR A 132 15.14 -11.04 0.87
C THR A 132 15.52 -10.44 -0.48
N SER A 133 14.74 -9.48 -0.98
CA SER A 133 15.05 -8.76 -2.22
C SER A 133 16.39 -8.02 -2.14
N GLN A 134 16.62 -7.29 -1.05
CA GLN A 134 17.90 -6.61 -0.80
C GLN A 134 19.08 -7.57 -0.70
N SER A 135 18.85 -8.74 -0.10
CA SER A 135 19.87 -9.78 0.00
C SER A 135 20.20 -10.34 -1.38
N LEU A 136 19.18 -10.63 -2.21
CA LEU A 136 19.35 -11.08 -3.60
C LEU A 136 20.12 -10.06 -4.45
N ILE A 137 19.82 -8.76 -4.32
CA ILE A 137 20.52 -7.69 -5.05
C ILE A 137 22.01 -7.67 -4.69
N LYS A 138 22.33 -7.81 -3.41
CA LYS A 138 23.70 -7.78 -2.90
C LYS A 138 24.47 -9.06 -3.22
N SER A 139 23.80 -10.21 -3.19
CA SER A 139 24.42 -11.52 -3.38
C SER A 139 24.66 -11.85 -4.85
N SER A 140 23.77 -11.43 -5.75
CA SER A 140 23.79 -11.85 -7.15
C SER A 140 24.91 -11.15 -7.94
N SER A 141 25.57 -11.89 -8.83
CA SER A 141 26.46 -11.33 -9.86
C SER A 141 25.69 -10.95 -11.13
N SER A 142 24.68 -11.74 -11.50
CA SER A 142 23.84 -11.52 -12.69
C SER A 142 22.93 -10.31 -12.55
N LEU A 143 22.80 -9.55 -13.63
CA LEU A 143 22.00 -8.32 -13.69
C LEU A 143 20.50 -8.63 -13.62
N GLU A 144 20.07 -9.77 -14.17
CA GLU A 144 18.68 -10.22 -14.18
C GLU A 144 18.14 -10.40 -12.76
N TYR A 145 18.89 -11.09 -11.89
CA TYR A 145 18.49 -11.29 -10.49
C TYR A 145 18.50 -9.98 -9.67
N LYS A 146 19.44 -9.08 -9.97
CA LYS A 146 19.44 -7.74 -9.36
C LYS A 146 18.20 -6.96 -9.78
N SER A 147 17.85 -6.99 -11.07
CA SER A 147 16.65 -6.34 -11.60
C SER A 147 15.39 -6.88 -10.92
N LEU A 148 15.26 -8.21 -10.78
CA LEU A 148 14.16 -8.84 -10.04
C LEU A 148 14.02 -8.33 -8.60
N GLY A 149 15.12 -8.28 -7.85
CA GLY A 149 15.11 -7.74 -6.50
C GLY A 149 14.74 -6.25 -6.45
N VAL A 150 15.23 -5.45 -7.39
CA VAL A 150 14.88 -4.01 -7.48
C VAL A 150 13.41 -3.82 -7.81
N MET A 151 12.84 -4.63 -8.71
CA MET A 151 11.42 -4.58 -9.06
C MET A 151 10.54 -4.89 -7.84
N LEU A 152 10.88 -5.94 -7.06
CA LEU A 152 10.11 -6.27 -5.85
C LEU A 152 10.26 -5.22 -4.74
N CYS A 153 11.45 -4.64 -4.55
CA CYS A 153 11.62 -3.51 -3.64
C CYS A 153 10.76 -2.31 -4.06
N THR A 154 10.78 -1.98 -5.35
CA THR A 154 10.04 -0.84 -5.91
C THR A 154 8.55 -1.03 -5.74
N ILE A 155 8.01 -2.21 -6.09
CA ILE A 155 6.58 -2.46 -6.01
C ILE A 155 6.07 -2.39 -4.55
N ILE A 156 6.82 -2.92 -3.57
CA ILE A 156 6.47 -2.82 -2.14
C ILE A 156 6.39 -1.35 -1.70
N ILE A 157 7.37 -0.53 -2.08
CA ILE A 157 7.41 0.89 -1.73
C ILE A 157 6.25 1.63 -2.40
N VAL A 158 6.05 1.43 -3.70
CA VAL A 158 4.97 2.08 -4.46
C VAL A 158 3.59 1.67 -3.92
N SER A 159 3.36 0.40 -3.57
CA SER A 159 2.10 -0.05 -2.95
C SER A 159 1.77 0.71 -1.67
N PHE A 160 2.79 0.98 -0.85
CA PHE A 160 2.62 1.71 0.40
C PHE A 160 2.10 3.12 0.12
N PHE A 161 2.77 3.89 -0.74
CA PHE A 161 2.38 5.26 -1.08
C PHE A 161 1.09 5.34 -1.87
N TYR A 162 0.85 4.39 -2.78
CA TYR A 162 -0.33 4.37 -3.63
C TYR A 162 -1.63 4.32 -2.82
N THR A 163 -1.59 3.77 -1.60
CA THR A 163 -2.79 3.72 -0.75
C THR A 163 -3.24 5.10 -0.26
N PHE A 164 -2.33 6.07 -0.21
CA PHE A 164 -2.64 7.45 0.20
C PHE A 164 -3.09 8.34 -0.97
N VAL A 165 -2.87 7.90 -2.21
CA VAL A 165 -3.27 8.65 -3.40
C VAL A 165 -4.68 8.24 -3.82
N GLU A 166 -5.54 9.23 -4.05
CA GLU A 166 -6.89 9.06 -4.61
C GLU A 166 -6.82 8.33 -5.94
N ARG A 167 -7.67 7.31 -6.11
CA ARG A 167 -7.39 6.22 -7.03
C ARG A 167 -8.13 6.39 -8.34
N THR A 168 -7.38 6.42 -9.45
CA THR A 168 -7.94 6.34 -10.81
C THR A 168 -8.02 4.89 -11.35
N PHE A 169 -7.31 3.91 -10.74
CA PHE A 169 -7.19 2.53 -11.27
C PHE A 169 -7.53 1.41 -10.27
N LYS A 170 -8.35 0.43 -10.68
CA LYS A 170 -8.65 -0.79 -9.89
C LYS A 170 -7.44 -1.75 -9.88
N LEU A 171 -6.97 -2.17 -8.69
CA LEU A 171 -5.71 -2.91 -8.42
C LEU A 171 -5.83 -4.45 -8.45
N ARG A 172 -6.93 -5.06 -8.90
CA ARG A 172 -6.99 -6.54 -8.95
C ARG A 172 -5.86 -7.18 -9.76
N PRO A 173 -5.42 -6.61 -10.91
CA PRO A 173 -4.25 -7.14 -11.65
C PRO A 173 -2.94 -7.03 -10.86
N PHE A 174 -2.82 -6.03 -9.99
CA PHE A 174 -1.60 -5.73 -9.24
C PHE A 174 -1.24 -6.83 -8.24
N SER A 175 -2.24 -7.43 -7.57
CA SER A 175 -2.01 -8.49 -6.58
C SER A 175 -1.31 -9.71 -7.19
N PHE A 176 -1.73 -10.12 -8.40
CA PHE A 176 -1.11 -11.26 -9.09
C PHE A 176 0.38 -11.01 -9.38
N TYR A 177 0.71 -9.88 -10.00
CA TYR A 177 2.10 -9.55 -10.33
C TYR A 177 2.97 -9.38 -9.08
N PHE A 178 2.40 -8.80 -8.02
CA PHE A 178 3.09 -8.68 -6.73
C PHE A 178 3.50 -10.05 -6.18
N TRP A 179 2.56 -10.99 -6.08
CA TRP A 179 2.84 -12.32 -5.52
C TRP A 179 3.70 -13.18 -6.43
N LEU A 180 3.58 -13.03 -7.75
CA LEU A 180 4.48 -13.67 -8.71
C LEU A 180 5.93 -13.22 -8.53
N LEU A 181 6.17 -11.91 -8.45
CA LEU A 181 7.52 -11.37 -8.21
C LEU A 181 8.08 -11.79 -6.85
N ALA A 182 7.24 -11.79 -5.81
CA ALA A 182 7.61 -12.30 -4.49
C ALA A 182 8.10 -13.75 -4.55
N GLY A 183 7.35 -14.63 -5.22
CA GLY A 183 7.73 -16.02 -5.43
C GLY A 183 9.05 -16.18 -6.19
N LEU A 184 9.23 -15.43 -7.29
CA LEU A 184 10.45 -15.47 -8.10
C LEU A 184 11.69 -15.03 -7.31
N VAL A 185 11.60 -13.94 -6.54
CA VAL A 185 12.72 -13.43 -5.74
C VAL A 185 13.09 -14.40 -4.62
N VAL A 186 12.09 -14.90 -3.88
CA VAL A 186 12.34 -15.85 -2.77
C VAL A 186 12.97 -17.14 -3.31
N ASN A 187 12.45 -17.68 -4.41
CA ASN A 187 13.02 -18.87 -5.04
C ASN A 187 14.44 -18.64 -5.56
N SER A 188 14.69 -17.53 -6.25
CA SER A 188 16.01 -17.18 -6.76
C SER A 188 17.04 -17.02 -5.64
N TRP A 189 16.62 -16.41 -4.52
CA TRP A 189 17.49 -16.25 -3.35
C TRP A 189 17.80 -17.58 -2.68
N SER A 190 16.80 -18.46 -2.49
CA SER A 190 16.98 -19.80 -1.93
C SER A 190 17.97 -20.62 -2.74
N THR A 191 17.81 -20.68 -4.06
CA THR A 191 18.69 -21.42 -4.97
C THR A 191 20.12 -20.89 -4.93
N GLN A 192 20.32 -19.57 -4.79
CA GLN A 192 21.65 -18.99 -4.65
C GLN A 192 22.30 -19.31 -3.30
N GLN A 193 21.51 -19.44 -2.24
CA GLN A 193 22.01 -19.82 -0.93
C GLN A 193 22.44 -21.29 -0.92
N GLU A 194 21.61 -22.18 -1.47
CA GLU A 194 21.92 -23.62 -1.59
C GLU A 194 23.21 -23.86 -2.39
N ASN A 195 23.44 -23.12 -3.47
CA ASN A 195 24.68 -23.26 -4.27
C ASN A 195 25.95 -22.71 -3.58
N ARG A 196 25.83 -22.04 -2.43
CA ARG A 196 26.97 -21.50 -1.65
C ARG A 196 27.35 -22.37 -0.47
N GLU A 197 26.45 -23.25 -0.02
CA GLU A 197 26.66 -24.25 1.04
C GLU A 197 27.30 -25.52 0.46
#